data_AF-A0A356T5M8-F1
#
_entry.id   AF-A0A356T5M8-F1
#
_cell.length_a   1.000
_cell.length_b   1.000
_cell.length_c   1.000
_cell.angle_alpha   90.00
_cell.angle_beta   90.00
_cell.angle_gamma   90.00
#
_symmetry.space_group_name_H-M   'P 1'
#
loop_
_entity.id
_entity.type
_entity.pdbx_description
1 polymer ?
#
loop_
_entity_poly.entity_id
_entity_poly.type
_entity_poly.pdbx_seq_one_letter_code
_entity_poly.pdbx_strand_id
1 'polypeptide(L)'
;RFLEWLESSDNLEDYMGELVRSFNPQAAAGVMCRNTISVGWDGTLFDCDFNQMLDMPVEASAPQHVKDFDLEALEARAIAVDRHCFGCTAGAGSSCGGSTS
;
A
#
# COMPACT_ATOMS: atom_id res chain seq x y z
N ARG A 1 1.19 -16.18 -5.56
CA ARG A 1 1.77 -17.37 -4.89
C ARG A 1 1.35 -17.55 -3.44
N PHE A 2 1.58 -16.61 -2.50
CA PHE A 2 1.08 -16.80 -1.12
C PHE A 2 -0.44 -16.59 -1.00
N LEU A 3 -0.98 -15.54 -1.64
CA LEU A 3 -2.42 -15.31 -1.72
C LEU A 3 -3.17 -16.50 -2.35
N GLU A 4 -2.71 -16.98 -3.50
CA GLU A 4 -3.29 -18.16 -4.18
C GLU A 4 -3.28 -19.41 -3.29
N TRP A 5 -2.23 -19.60 -2.48
CA TRP A 5 -2.18 -20.70 -1.52
C TRP A 5 -3.24 -20.54 -0.43
N LEU A 6 -3.40 -19.34 0.13
CA LEU A 6 -4.46 -19.04 1.12
C LEU A 6 -5.86 -19.27 0.54
N GLU A 7 -6.09 -18.84 -0.69
CA GLU A 7 -7.36 -19.06 -1.41
C GLU A 7 -7.62 -20.55 -1.66
N SER A 8 -6.61 -21.29 -2.16
CA SER A 8 -6.74 -22.72 -2.45
C SER A 8 -6.90 -23.60 -1.21
N SER A 9 -6.54 -23.08 -0.04
CA SER A 9 -6.58 -23.79 1.25
C SER A 9 -7.68 -23.30 2.18
N ASP A 10 -8.55 -22.39 1.71
CA ASP A 10 -9.66 -21.79 2.49
C ASP A 10 -9.22 -21.02 3.75
N ASN A 11 -7.95 -20.61 3.83
CA ASN A 11 -7.38 -19.90 4.98
C ASN A 11 -7.36 -18.38 4.81
N LEU A 12 -7.85 -17.85 3.68
CA LEU A 12 -7.74 -16.43 3.37
C LEU A 12 -8.51 -15.56 4.38
N GLU A 13 -9.73 -15.94 4.76
CA GLU A 13 -10.57 -15.14 5.66
C GLU A 13 -9.94 -15.02 7.05
N ASP A 14 -9.47 -16.14 7.61
CA ASP A 14 -8.79 -16.16 8.92
C ASP A 14 -7.50 -15.34 8.90
N TYR A 15 -6.70 -15.49 7.85
CA TYR A 15 -5.48 -14.71 7.67
C TYR A 15 -5.75 -13.20 7.60
N MET A 16 -6.75 -12.79 6.80
CA MET A 16 -7.16 -11.40 6.72
C MET A 16 -7.70 -10.87 8.05
N GLY A 17 -8.48 -11.68 8.76
CA GLY A 17 -8.99 -11.36 10.09
C GLY A 17 -7.87 -11.09 11.09
N GLU A 18 -6.78 -11.86 11.04
CA GLU A 18 -5.63 -11.65 11.91
C GLU A 18 -4.88 -10.35 11.59
N LEU A 19 -4.69 -10.03 10.30
CA LEU A 19 -4.06 -8.77 9.91
C LEU A 19 -4.90 -7.55 10.35
N VAL A 20 -6.23 -7.63 10.24
CA VAL A 20 -7.14 -6.57 10.71
C VAL A 20 -7.05 -6.41 12.24
N ARG A 21 -7.04 -7.51 13.00
CA ARG A 21 -6.87 -7.47 14.47
C ARG A 21 -5.51 -6.96 14.89
N SER A 22 -4.49 -7.18 14.06
CA SER A 22 -3.12 -6.75 14.28
C SER A 22 -2.84 -5.31 13.84
N PHE A 23 -3.87 -4.56 13.41
CA PHE A 23 -3.72 -3.16 13.00
C PHE A 23 -3.04 -2.33 14.09
N ASN A 24 -1.95 -1.67 13.71
CA ASN A 24 -1.18 -0.82 14.59
C ASN A 24 -1.16 0.62 14.05
N PRO A 25 -1.81 1.58 14.72
CA PRO A 25 -1.79 2.99 14.33
C PRO A 25 -0.38 3.59 14.21
N GLN A 26 0.59 3.12 15.01
CA GLN A 26 1.98 3.59 14.93
C GLN A 26 2.67 3.08 13.67
N ALA A 27 2.45 1.81 13.30
CA ALA A 27 2.93 1.27 12.04
C ALA A 27 2.26 1.98 10.86
N ALA A 28 0.95 2.20 10.92
CA ALA A 28 0.20 2.94 9.91
C ALA A 28 0.70 4.38 9.70
N ALA A 29 1.15 5.05 10.75
CA ALA A 29 1.77 6.38 10.63
C ALA A 29 3.13 6.36 9.93
N GLY A 30 3.84 5.22 9.98
CA GLY A 30 5.18 5.03 9.42
C GLY A 30 5.24 4.35 8.06
N VAL A 31 4.10 3.99 7.45
CA VAL A 31 4.11 3.32 6.14
C VAL A 31 4.65 4.24 5.04
N MET A 32 5.45 3.67 4.13
CA MET A 32 6.11 4.42 3.06
C MET A 32 5.14 5.18 2.14
N CYS A 33 3.90 4.68 1.95
CA CYS A 33 2.90 5.30 1.06
C CYS A 33 2.53 6.74 1.46
N ARG A 34 2.86 7.15 2.68
CA ARG A 34 2.59 8.51 3.18
C ARG A 34 3.61 9.54 2.69
N ASN A 35 4.83 9.11 2.38
CA ASN A 35 5.97 10.00 2.14
C ASN A 35 6.68 9.73 0.81
N THR A 36 6.29 8.66 0.11
CA THR A 36 6.90 8.20 -1.13
C THR A 36 5.82 7.91 -2.15
N ILE A 37 6.13 8.10 -3.42
CA ILE A 37 5.35 7.61 -4.56
C ILE A 37 6.24 6.67 -5.39
N SER A 38 5.65 5.63 -5.95
CA SER A 38 6.32 4.81 -6.96
C SER A 38 5.98 5.31 -8.36
N VAL A 39 6.95 5.27 -9.26
CA VAL A 39 6.78 5.70 -10.66
C VAL A 39 6.97 4.48 -11.55
N GLY A 40 5.93 4.16 -12.33
CA GLY A 40 5.95 3.14 -13.35
C GLY A 40 7.00 3.41 -14.42
N TRP A 41 7.43 2.35 -15.12
CA TRP A 41 8.37 2.49 -16.24
C TRP A 41 7.79 3.36 -17.39
N ASP A 42 6.47 3.41 -17.48
CA ASP A 42 5.68 4.22 -18.40
C ASP A 42 5.40 5.63 -17.88
N GLY A 43 5.77 5.94 -16.63
CA GLY A 43 5.55 7.21 -15.96
C GLY A 43 4.29 7.28 -15.11
N THR A 44 3.48 6.22 -15.02
CA THR A 44 2.27 6.17 -14.17
C THR A 44 2.63 6.28 -12.68
N LEU A 45 1.84 7.01 -11.89
CA LEU A 45 2.09 7.23 -10.46
C LEU A 45 1.29 6.28 -9.58
N PHE A 46 1.94 5.72 -8.56
CA PHE A 46 1.38 4.79 -7.58
C PHE A 46 1.76 5.21 -6.16
N ASP A 47 0.92 4.92 -5.16
CA ASP A 47 1.23 5.28 -3.76
C ASP A 47 2.38 4.42 -3.17
N CYS A 48 2.63 3.23 -3.69
CA CYS A 48 3.77 2.38 -3.32
C CYS A 48 4.07 1.34 -4.42
N ASP A 49 5.14 0.58 -4.22
CA ASP A 49 5.56 -0.51 -5.10
C ASP A 49 4.55 -1.68 -5.10
N PHE A 50 3.90 -1.98 -3.98
CA PHE A 50 2.80 -2.95 -3.94
C PHE A 50 1.60 -2.49 -4.78
N ASN A 51 1.21 -1.21 -4.68
CA ASN A 51 0.17 -0.64 -5.53
C ASN A 51 0.58 -0.73 -7.02
N GLN A 52 1.85 -0.47 -7.34
CA GLN A 52 2.37 -0.65 -8.70
C GLN A 52 2.29 -2.11 -9.17
N MET A 53 2.65 -3.07 -8.33
CA MET A 53 2.56 -4.49 -8.66
C MET A 53 1.11 -4.98 -8.87
N LEU A 54 0.14 -4.27 -8.29
CA LEU A 54 -1.29 -4.55 -8.40
C LEU A 54 -1.99 -3.67 -9.45
N ASP A 55 -1.25 -2.87 -10.22
CA ASP A 55 -1.80 -1.90 -11.18
C ASP A 55 -2.84 -0.95 -10.55
N MET A 56 -2.59 -0.50 -9.32
CA MET A 56 -3.44 0.40 -8.53
C MET A 56 -2.85 1.83 -8.49
N PRO A 57 -3.10 2.68 -9.51
CA PRO A 57 -2.56 4.04 -9.53
C PRO A 57 -3.09 4.89 -8.37
N VAL A 58 -2.43 6.04 -8.15
CA VAL A 58 -2.93 7.05 -7.20
C VAL A 58 -4.36 7.47 -7.55
N GLU A 59 -5.11 8.01 -6.58
CA GLU A 59 -6.46 8.49 -6.83
C GLU A 59 -6.57 9.41 -8.05
N ALA A 60 -7.67 9.28 -8.81
CA ALA A 60 -7.91 10.02 -10.05
C ALA A 60 -8.02 11.55 -9.86
N SER A 61 -8.19 12.01 -8.62
CA SER A 61 -8.14 13.43 -8.22
C SER A 61 -6.73 14.02 -8.29
N ALA A 62 -5.69 13.17 -8.25
CA ALA A 62 -4.29 13.53 -8.37
C ALA A 62 -3.74 13.22 -9.78
N PRO A 63 -2.64 13.87 -10.19
CA PRO A 63 -1.97 13.56 -11.44
C PRO A 63 -1.64 12.06 -11.55
N GLN A 64 -2.02 11.46 -12.66
CA GLN A 64 -1.84 10.03 -12.90
C GLN A 64 -0.45 9.69 -13.45
N HIS A 65 0.30 10.69 -13.92
CA HIS A 65 1.55 10.50 -14.64
C HIS A 65 2.59 11.55 -14.22
N VAL A 66 3.85 11.14 -14.11
CA VAL A 66 4.97 11.98 -13.62
C VAL A 66 5.19 13.27 -14.43
N LYS A 67 4.84 13.24 -15.73
CA LYS A 67 4.88 14.43 -16.61
C LYS A 67 3.94 15.56 -16.16
N ASP A 68 2.86 15.21 -15.47
CA ASP A 68 1.81 16.11 -15.01
C ASP A 68 1.96 16.39 -13.50
N PHE A 69 3.16 16.21 -12.95
CA PHE A 69 3.44 16.28 -11.51
C PHE A 69 2.94 17.59 -10.88
N ASP A 70 2.15 17.43 -9.82
CA ASP A 70 1.63 18.50 -8.98
C ASP A 70 1.71 18.04 -7.52
N LEU A 71 2.60 18.66 -6.75
CA LEU A 71 2.84 18.29 -5.36
C LEU A 71 1.61 18.56 -4.48
N GLU A 72 0.92 19.67 -4.67
CA GLU A 72 -0.22 20.05 -3.82
C GLU A 72 -1.40 19.09 -4.06
N ALA A 73 -1.68 18.77 -5.32
CA ALA A 73 -2.70 17.78 -5.66
C ALA A 73 -2.32 16.38 -5.15
N LEU A 74 -1.04 16.01 -5.19
CA LEU A 74 -0.56 14.74 -4.64
C LEU A 74 -0.68 14.72 -3.11
N GLU A 75 -0.31 15.77 -2.39
CA GLU A 75 -0.42 15.83 -0.92
C GLU A 75 -1.88 15.84 -0.44
N ALA A 76 -2.80 16.39 -1.24
CA ALA A 76 -4.23 16.46 -0.93
C ALA A 76 -4.99 15.15 -1.20
N ARG A 77 -4.39 14.19 -1.94
CA ARG A 77 -5.06 12.95 -2.36
C ARG A 77 -5.27 11.96 -1.21
N ALA A 78 -6.25 11.09 -1.33
CA ALA A 78 -6.28 9.89 -0.51
C ALA A 78 -5.34 8.81 -1.10
N ILE A 79 -4.65 8.09 -0.22
CA ILE A 79 -3.84 6.92 -0.61
C ILE A 79 -4.79 5.81 -1.05
N ALA A 80 -4.56 5.23 -2.23
CA ALA A 80 -5.31 4.06 -2.68
C ALA A 80 -4.97 2.84 -1.81
N VAL A 81 -5.97 2.26 -1.16
CA VAL A 81 -5.81 1.13 -0.23
C VAL A 81 -6.59 -0.10 -0.68
N ASP A 82 -6.04 -1.28 -0.37
CA ASP A 82 -6.72 -2.57 -0.52
C ASP A 82 -6.21 -3.56 0.55
N ARG A 83 -6.67 -4.82 0.54
CA ARG A 83 -6.34 -5.88 1.51
C ARG A 83 -4.85 -6.03 1.84
N HIS A 84 -3.95 -5.83 0.88
CA HIS A 84 -2.51 -5.91 1.12
C HIS A 84 -2.00 -4.84 2.11
N CYS A 85 -2.69 -3.70 2.21
CA CYS A 85 -2.35 -2.63 3.14
C CYS A 85 -2.46 -3.07 4.60
N PHE A 86 -3.35 -4.02 4.93
CA PHE A 86 -3.41 -4.58 6.28
C PHE A 86 -2.09 -5.26 6.67
N GLY A 87 -1.40 -5.87 5.72
CA GLY A 87 -0.05 -6.38 5.92
C GLY A 87 0.93 -5.26 6.31
N CYS A 88 0.88 -4.11 5.62
CA CYS A 88 1.75 -2.96 5.89
C CYS A 88 1.46 -2.27 7.23
N THR A 89 0.19 -2.29 7.66
CA THR A 89 -0.25 -1.64 8.91
C THR A 89 -0.26 -2.57 10.12
N ALA A 90 -0.07 -3.87 9.93
CA ALA A 90 -0.02 -4.86 11.00
C ALA A 90 1.41 -4.96 11.58
N GLY A 91 1.57 -4.64 12.88
CA GLY A 91 2.76 -4.95 13.68
C GLY A 91 4.13 -4.41 13.22
N ALA A 92 5.16 -4.54 14.07
CA ALA A 92 6.47 -3.88 13.93
C ALA A 92 7.46 -4.53 12.92
N GLY A 93 6.97 -5.26 11.92
CA GLY A 93 7.83 -6.12 11.07
C GLY A 93 7.45 -6.18 9.60
N SER A 94 6.56 -5.31 9.13
CA SER A 94 6.18 -5.33 7.73
C SER A 94 7.28 -4.75 6.85
N SER A 95 7.63 -5.47 5.79
CA SER A 95 8.73 -5.22 4.83
C SER A 95 8.77 -3.81 4.20
N CYS A 96 7.79 -2.96 4.49
CA CYS A 96 7.58 -1.65 3.86
C CYS A 96 8.08 -0.48 4.72
N GLY A 97 8.52 -0.73 5.96
CA GLY A 97 9.14 0.24 6.83
C GLY A 97 9.91 -0.52 7.90
N GLY A 98 11.25 -0.46 7.85
CA GLY A 98 12.13 -1.25 8.71
C GLY A 98 11.71 -1.22 10.19
N SER A 99 11.93 -2.36 10.85
CA SER A 99 11.74 -2.59 12.29
C SER A 99 11.95 -1.33 13.13
N THR A 100 10.87 -0.77 13.67
CA THR A 100 10.95 0.30 14.68
C THR A 100 11.19 -0.33 16.04
N SER A 101 12.47 -0.53 16.37
CA SER A 101 12.95 -0.83 17.73
C SER A 101 12.93 0.40 18.62
#